data_AF-B3C6C2-F1
#
_entry.id   AF-B3C6C2-F1
#
_cell.length_a   1.000
_cell.length_b   1.000
_cell.length_c   1.000
_cell.angle_alpha   90.00
_cell.angle_beta   90.00
_cell.angle_gamma   90.00
#
_symmetry.space_group_name_H-M   'P 1'
#
loop_
_entity.id
_entity.type
_entity.pdbx_description
1 polymer ?
#
loop_
_entity_poly.entity_id
_entity_poly.type
_entity_poly.pdbx_seq_one_letter_code
_entity_poly.pdbx_strand_id
1 'polypeptide(L)'
;FNYVKVRENPNNKRSKVTGFRFYPVYQPQFRDEELEGKELQAKVTARYQIDSHVYEYLRYSCGFTSEEINRNKETFITAQEKITDLIGELALLNGKSREKNNPKGWIINALKGKIKDK
;
A
#
# COMPACT_ATOMS: atom_id res chain seq x y z
N PHE A 1 22.19 18.55 3.19
CA PHE A 1 21.82 19.27 1.96
C PHE A 1 23.08 19.85 1.34
N ASN A 2 23.13 19.92 0.02
CA ASN A 2 24.16 20.68 -0.68
C ASN A 2 23.62 22.08 -0.93
N TYR A 3 24.49 23.08 -1.06
CA TYR A 3 24.03 24.43 -1.36
C TYR A 3 24.96 25.14 -2.33
N VAL A 4 24.37 26.06 -3.08
CA VAL A 4 25.06 26.96 -4.00
C VAL A 4 24.79 28.39 -3.57
N LYS A 5 25.86 29.18 -3.45
CA LYS A 5 25.78 30.62 -3.16
C LYS A 5 25.31 31.34 -4.42
N VAL A 6 24.15 31.96 -4.37
CA VAL A 6 23.67 32.85 -5.44
C VAL A 6 24.32 34.21 -5.21
N ARG A 7 24.97 34.72 -6.24
CA ARG A 7 25.65 36.02 -6.19
C ARG A 7 24.99 36.99 -7.16
N GLU A 8 25.13 38.27 -6.85
CA GLU A 8 24.62 39.36 -7.67
C GLU A 8 25.19 39.33 -9.10
N ASN A 9 26.49 39.03 -9.25
CA ASN A 9 27.11 38.72 -10.53
C ASN A 9 27.62 37.27 -10.54
N PRO A 10 26.96 36.35 -11.28
CA PRO A 10 27.29 34.92 -11.30
C PRO A 10 28.74 34.61 -11.72
N ASN A 11 29.34 35.46 -12.57
CA ASN A 11 30.66 35.22 -13.14
C ASN A 11 31.81 35.76 -12.27
N ASN A 12 31.51 36.62 -11.30
CA ASN A 12 32.50 37.20 -10.41
C ASN A 12 32.43 36.55 -9.02
N LYS A 13 33.44 35.75 -8.67
CA LYS A 13 33.52 35.06 -7.37
C LYS A 13 33.64 36.01 -6.16
N ARG A 14 33.95 37.29 -6.36
CA ARG A 14 34.04 38.33 -5.32
C ARG A 14 32.75 39.14 -5.15
N SER A 15 31.75 38.96 -6.02
CA SER A 15 30.49 39.71 -5.93
C SER A 15 29.68 39.30 -4.70
N LYS A 16 28.84 40.22 -4.21
CA LYS A 16 28.04 40.04 -3.00
C LYS A 16 27.12 38.81 -3.13
N VAL A 17 27.08 37.99 -2.09
CA VAL A 17 26.15 36.85 -2.01
C VAL A 17 24.77 37.40 -1.69
N THR A 18 23.79 37.14 -2.56
CA THR A 18 22.41 37.61 -2.43
C THR A 18 21.48 36.53 -1.90
N GLY A 19 21.88 35.26 -1.98
CA GLY A 19 21.10 34.17 -1.40
C GLY A 19 21.80 32.82 -1.47
N PHE A 20 21.11 31.80 -0.99
CA PHE A 20 21.56 30.41 -1.01
C PHE A 20 20.47 29.56 -1.65
N ARG A 21 20.87 28.69 -2.59
CA ARG A 21 20.00 27.64 -3.12
C ARG A 21 20.39 26.33 -2.47
N PHE A 22 19.44 25.68 -1.82
CA PHE A 22 19.64 24.40 -1.17
C PHE A 22 19.11 23.29 -2.07
N TYR A 23 19.91 22.23 -2.20
CA TYR A 23 19.54 21.00 -2.88
C TYR A 23 19.43 19.90 -1.82
N PRO A 24 18.28 19.20 -1.74
CA PRO A 24 18.18 18.03 -0.89
C PRO A 24 19.21 16.99 -1.33
N VAL A 25 19.89 16.39 -0.37
CA VAL A 25 20.81 15.28 -0.61
C VAL A 25 20.11 14.06 -0.06
N TYR A 26 19.86 13.09 -0.93
CA TYR A 26 19.29 11.81 -0.54
C TYR A 26 20.29 11.08 0.37
N GLN A 27 19.82 10.65 1.54
CA GLN A 27 20.63 9.96 2.53
C GLN A 27 20.02 8.57 2.76
N PRO A 28 20.50 7.53 2.06
CA PRO A 28 19.93 6.18 2.13
C PRO A 28 19.83 5.64 3.56
N GLN A 29 20.78 5.99 4.42
CA GLN A 29 20.85 5.54 5.82
C GLN A 29 19.76 6.09 6.74
N PHE A 30 19.03 7.13 6.31
CA PHE A 30 17.88 7.67 7.04
C PHE A 30 16.55 7.30 6.37
N ARG A 31 16.59 6.38 5.40
CA ARG A 31 15.37 5.86 4.80
C ARG A 31 14.74 4.87 5.76
N ASP A 32 13.44 5.01 5.96
CA ASP A 32 12.64 4.06 6.69
C ASP A 32 12.41 2.80 5.84
N GLU A 33 12.94 1.66 6.28
CA GLU A 33 12.84 0.38 5.59
C GLU A 33 11.38 -0.09 5.45
N GLU A 34 10.52 0.21 6.43
CA GLU A 34 9.10 -0.16 6.36
C GLU A 34 8.36 0.64 5.29
N LEU A 35 8.68 1.94 5.17
CA LEU A 35 8.09 2.80 4.15
C LEU A 35 8.51 2.37 2.75
N GLU A 36 9.79 2.02 2.56
CA GLU A 36 10.28 1.48 1.29
C GLU A 36 9.60 0.14 0.95
N GLY A 37 9.46 -0.75 1.93
CA GLY A 37 8.73 -2.01 1.75
C GLY A 37 7.29 -1.79 1.27
N LYS A 38 6.59 -0.82 1.87
CA LYS A 38 5.23 -0.43 1.44
C LYS A 38 5.20 0.16 0.03
N GLU A 39 6.15 1.04 -0.32
CA GLU A 39 6.26 1.60 -1.67
C GLU A 39 6.50 0.51 -2.73
N LEU A 40 7.34 -0.48 -2.42
CA LEU A 40 7.63 -1.60 -3.30
C LEU A 40 6.41 -2.51 -3.44
N GLN A 41 5.76 -2.88 -2.32
CA GLN A 41 4.53 -3.67 -2.35
C GLN A 41 3.42 -2.96 -3.12
N ALA A 42 3.32 -1.62 -3.03
CA ALA A 42 2.33 -0.83 -3.76
C ALA A 42 2.45 -1.00 -5.28
N LYS A 43 3.67 -1.15 -5.82
CA LYS A 43 3.93 -1.34 -7.26
C LYS A 43 3.52 -2.73 -7.78
N VAL A 44 3.55 -3.74 -6.93
CA VAL A 44 3.20 -5.12 -7.32
C VAL A 44 1.68 -5.28 -7.37
N THR A 45 1.16 -5.99 -8.37
CA THR A 45 -0.29 -6.24 -8.47
C THR A 45 -0.72 -7.36 -7.52
N ALA A 46 -1.88 -7.23 -6.90
CA ALA A 46 -2.43 -8.21 -5.96
C ALA A 46 -2.47 -9.66 -6.50
N ARG A 47 -2.65 -9.83 -7.82
CA ARG A 47 -2.69 -11.13 -8.49
C ARG A 47 -1.42 -11.97 -8.28
N TYR A 48 -0.27 -11.34 -8.11
CA TYR A 48 1.01 -12.05 -7.90
C TYR A 48 1.33 -12.29 -6.42
N GLN A 49 0.56 -11.69 -5.50
CA GLN A 49 0.84 -11.73 -4.07
C GLN A 49 -0.18 -12.59 -3.30
N ILE A 50 -1.39 -12.72 -3.84
CA ILE A 50 -2.47 -13.53 -3.27
C ILE A 50 -2.48 -14.88 -4.01
N ASP A 51 -2.80 -15.95 -3.29
CA ASP A 51 -3.01 -17.27 -3.90
C ASP A 51 -4.08 -17.22 -5.01
N SER A 52 -3.86 -17.97 -6.10
CA SER A 52 -4.74 -17.92 -7.28
C SER A 52 -6.18 -18.30 -6.91
N HIS A 53 -6.36 -19.29 -6.02
CA HIS A 53 -7.68 -19.77 -5.63
C HIS A 53 -8.43 -18.74 -4.79
N VAL A 54 -7.72 -18.05 -3.88
CA VAL A 54 -8.28 -16.94 -3.10
C VAL A 54 -8.66 -15.78 -4.01
N TYR A 55 -7.78 -15.43 -4.96
CA TYR A 55 -8.03 -14.33 -5.91
C TYR A 55 -9.25 -14.62 -6.80
N GLU A 56 -9.35 -15.84 -7.33
CA GLU A 56 -10.50 -16.29 -8.12
C GLU A 56 -11.79 -16.26 -7.31
N TYR A 57 -11.75 -16.71 -6.06
CA TYR A 57 -12.91 -16.67 -5.17
C TYR A 57 -13.39 -15.23 -4.91
N LEU A 58 -12.47 -14.30 -4.64
CA LEU A 58 -12.80 -12.89 -4.48
C LEU A 58 -13.45 -12.30 -5.75
N ARG A 59 -12.93 -12.68 -6.92
CA ARG A 59 -13.38 -12.15 -8.21
C ARG A 59 -14.75 -12.72 -8.64
N TYR A 60 -14.92 -14.03 -8.55
CA TYR A 60 -16.09 -14.73 -9.11
C TYR A 60 -17.19 -14.97 -8.07
N SER A 61 -16.84 -15.29 -6.82
CA SER A 61 -17.82 -15.61 -5.78
C SER A 61 -18.23 -14.40 -4.94
N CYS A 62 -17.29 -13.50 -4.61
CA CYS A 62 -17.56 -12.27 -3.85
C CYS A 62 -17.82 -11.05 -4.77
N GLY A 63 -17.55 -11.17 -6.07
CA GLY A 63 -17.84 -10.13 -7.07
C GLY A 63 -16.95 -8.89 -6.99
N PHE A 64 -15.78 -8.98 -6.36
CA PHE A 64 -14.81 -7.87 -6.33
C PHE A 64 -14.23 -7.59 -7.71
N THR A 65 -13.86 -6.33 -7.99
CA THR A 65 -13.05 -6.00 -9.16
C THR A 65 -11.55 -6.17 -8.92
N SER A 66 -10.75 -6.29 -9.98
CA SER A 66 -9.29 -6.32 -9.93
C SER A 66 -8.74 -5.08 -9.23
N GLU A 67 -9.34 -3.93 -9.53
CA GLU A 67 -8.98 -2.65 -8.93
C GLU A 67 -9.36 -2.61 -7.44
N GLU A 68 -10.54 -3.13 -7.08
CA GLU A 68 -10.98 -3.22 -5.68
C GLU A 68 -10.09 -4.16 -4.86
N ILE A 69 -9.68 -5.30 -5.41
CA ILE A 69 -8.74 -6.23 -4.78
C ILE A 69 -7.39 -5.55 -4.62
N ASN A 70 -6.88 -4.87 -5.66
CA ASN A 70 -5.59 -4.21 -5.62
C ASN A 70 -5.53 -3.04 -4.62
N ARG A 71 -6.64 -2.31 -4.44
CA ARG A 71 -6.77 -1.25 -3.42
C ARG A 71 -6.71 -1.79 -1.99
N ASN A 72 -7.15 -3.02 -1.76
CA ASN A 72 -7.23 -3.64 -0.42
C ASN A 72 -6.25 -4.81 -0.24
N LYS A 73 -5.25 -4.93 -1.13
CA LYS A 73 -4.36 -6.10 -1.21
C LYS A 73 -3.62 -6.41 0.08
N GLU A 74 -3.18 -5.40 0.82
CA GLU A 74 -2.49 -5.58 2.12
C GLU A 74 -3.37 -6.34 3.11
N THR A 75 -4.67 -6.06 3.13
CA THR A 75 -5.63 -6.74 4.01
C THR A 75 -5.79 -8.21 3.62
N PHE A 76 -5.82 -8.52 2.32
CA PHE A 76 -5.95 -9.90 1.84
C PHE A 76 -4.66 -10.71 2.03
N ILE A 77 -3.49 -10.10 1.81
CA ILE A 77 -2.18 -10.74 2.06
C ILE A 77 -2.04 -11.07 3.55
N THR A 78 -2.30 -10.08 4.42
CA THR A 78 -2.26 -10.31 5.88
C THR A 78 -3.26 -11.37 6.33
N ALA A 79 -4.44 -11.42 5.71
CA ALA A 79 -5.43 -12.46 6.01
C ALA A 79 -4.93 -13.85 5.60
N GLN A 80 -4.27 -13.98 4.44
CA GLN A 80 -3.72 -15.26 3.98
C GLN A 80 -2.60 -15.75 4.91
N GLU A 81 -1.78 -14.85 5.45
CA GLU A 81 -0.72 -15.18 6.40
C GLU A 81 -1.25 -15.61 7.77
N LYS A 82 -2.31 -14.96 8.26
CA LYS A 82 -2.87 -15.21 9.61
C LYS A 82 -3.98 -16.26 9.66
N ILE A 83 -4.71 -16.47 8.57
CA ILE A 83 -5.90 -17.33 8.50
C ILE A 83 -5.55 -18.59 7.71
N THR A 84 -5.51 -19.72 8.40
CA THR A 84 -5.16 -21.03 7.83
C THR A 84 -6.12 -21.49 6.72
N ASP A 85 -7.43 -21.24 6.88
CA ASP A 85 -8.44 -21.48 5.84
C ASP A 85 -9.16 -20.18 5.47
N LEU A 86 -8.53 -19.41 4.58
CA LEU A 86 -9.07 -18.13 4.13
C LEU A 86 -10.31 -18.28 3.25
N ILE A 87 -10.40 -19.35 2.43
CA ILE A 87 -11.53 -19.55 1.51
C ILE A 87 -12.80 -19.89 2.28
N GLY A 88 -12.72 -20.80 3.25
CA GLY A 88 -13.86 -21.13 4.12
C GLY A 88 -14.37 -19.89 4.86
N GLU A 89 -13.46 -19.06 5.35
CA GLU A 89 -13.81 -17.81 6.02
C GLU A 89 -14.45 -16.78 5.08
N LEU A 90 -13.90 -16.59 3.89
CA LEU A 90 -14.49 -15.72 2.87
C LEU A 90 -15.89 -16.21 2.48
N ALA A 91 -16.12 -17.52 2.41
CA ALA A 91 -17.45 -18.08 2.13
C ALA A 91 -18.47 -17.73 3.22
N LEU A 92 -18.09 -17.88 4.49
CA LEU A 92 -18.93 -17.50 5.64
C LEU A 92 -19.23 -15.99 5.63
N LEU A 93 -18.23 -15.15 5.38
CA LEU A 93 -18.38 -13.70 5.32
C LEU A 93 -19.24 -13.27 4.12
N ASN A 94 -19.04 -13.88 2.97
CA ASN A 94 -19.81 -13.61 1.76
C ASN A 94 -21.29 -13.92 2.00
N GLY A 95 -21.59 -15.07 2.63
CA GLY A 95 -22.96 -15.43 3.04
C GLY A 95 -23.63 -14.37 3.92
N LYS A 96 -22.94 -13.92 4.98
CA LYS A 96 -23.45 -12.90 5.92
C LYS A 96 -23.56 -11.49 5.32
N SER A 97 -22.73 -11.18 4.33
CA SER A 97 -22.68 -9.87 3.71
C SER A 97 -23.88 -9.55 2.81
N ARG A 98 -24.60 -10.59 2.35
CA ARG A 98 -25.74 -10.45 1.42
C ARG A 98 -26.88 -9.58 1.94
N GLU A 99 -27.07 -9.55 3.25
CA GLU A 99 -28.10 -8.75 3.91
C GLU A 99 -27.66 -7.31 4.21
N LYS A 100 -26.46 -6.90 3.79
CA LYS A 100 -25.88 -5.59 4.09
C LYS A 100 -25.96 -4.66 2.89
N ASN A 101 -26.10 -3.37 3.14
CA ASN A 101 -26.16 -2.33 2.09
C ASN A 101 -24.87 -2.25 1.24
N ASN A 102 -23.71 -2.56 1.83
CA ASN A 102 -22.43 -2.65 1.11
C ASN A 102 -21.74 -3.99 1.45
N PRO A 103 -22.07 -5.08 0.72
CA PRO A 103 -21.55 -6.41 1.01
C PRO A 103 -20.02 -6.48 0.97
N LYS A 104 -19.41 -5.91 -0.08
CA LYS A 104 -17.95 -5.91 -0.30
C LYS A 104 -17.20 -5.18 0.80
N GLY A 105 -17.65 -3.97 1.14
CA GLY A 105 -17.05 -3.18 2.22
C GLY A 105 -17.20 -3.87 3.58
N TRP A 106 -18.33 -4.56 3.79
CA TRP A 106 -18.56 -5.33 5.01
C TRP A 106 -17.60 -6.52 5.12
N ILE A 107 -17.38 -7.29 4.04
CA ILE A 107 -16.40 -8.40 4.01
C ILE A 107 -15.02 -7.89 4.40
N ILE A 108 -14.55 -6.78 3.81
CA ILE A 108 -13.23 -6.21 4.10
C ILE A 108 -13.13 -5.83 5.59
N ASN A 109 -14.14 -5.16 6.13
CA ASN A 109 -14.13 -4.75 7.54
C ASN A 109 -14.18 -5.95 8.50
N ALA A 110 -14.96 -6.98 8.18
CA ALA A 110 -15.00 -8.21 8.95
C ALA A 110 -13.64 -8.95 8.92
N LEU A 111 -12.99 -8.98 7.76
CA LEU A 111 -11.64 -9.56 7.61
C LEU A 111 -10.62 -8.80 8.47
N LYS A 112 -10.67 -7.45 8.46
CA LYS A 112 -9.81 -6.60 9.31
C LYS A 112 -10.04 -6.84 10.79
N GLY A 113 -11.28 -7.08 11.22
CA GLY A 113 -11.60 -7.47 12.60
C GLY A 113 -10.91 -8.79 12.97
N LYS A 114 -11.09 -9.83 12.15
CA LYS A 114 -10.47 -11.15 12.37
C LYS A 114 -8.94 -11.13 12.39
N ILE A 115 -8.31 -10.27 11.59
CA ILE A 115 -6.86 -10.05 11.59
C ILE A 115 -6.36 -9.46 12.91
N LYS A 116 -7.17 -8.66 13.61
CA LYS A 116 -6.81 -8.05 14.90
C LYS A 116 -7.02 -9.00 16.09
N ASP A 117 -8.01 -9.87 16.00
CA ASP A 117 -8.32 -10.84 17.06
C ASP A 117 -7.28 -12.01 17.13
N LYS A 118 -6.36 -12.07 16.16
CA LYS A 118 -5.26 -13.05 16.06
C LYS A 118 -3.90 -12.38 16.11
#